data_AF-A0A4R1QYN3-F1
#
_entry.id   AF-A0A4R1QYN3-F1
#
_cell.length_a   1.000
_cell.length_b   1.000
_cell.length_c   1.000
_cell.angle_alpha   90.00
_cell.angle_beta   90.00
_cell.angle_gamma   90.00
#
_symmetry.space_group_name_H-M   'P 1'
#
loop_
_entity.id
_entity.type
_entity.pdbx_description
1 polymer ?
#
loop_
_entity_poly.entity_id
_entity_poly.type
_entity_poly.pdbx_seq_one_letter_code
_entity_poly.pdbx_strand_id
1 'polypeptide(L)'
;MSKRKEPAEKFLTIKPAQKFNIQNDGFIGCLYKPQDNSFEGKVIIMSGGSDGYFSLTCLIAEQFVKRGLTALALAYWNQPGIPDAFEKIPVEYVERAALWLKNHNYI
;
A
#
# COMPACT_ATOMS: atom_id res chain seq x y z
N MET A 1 9.30 22.65 6.05
CA MET A 1 9.32 22.44 4.57
C MET A 1 10.25 21.27 4.26
N SER A 2 9.69 20.08 4.07
CA SER A 2 10.48 18.89 3.71
C SER A 2 10.98 19.05 2.27
N LYS A 3 12.30 18.97 2.07
CA LYS A 3 12.92 18.88 0.74
C LYS A 3 12.21 17.76 -0.03
N ARG A 4 11.76 18.03 -1.26
CA ARG A 4 11.20 17.00 -2.15
C ARG A 4 12.26 15.92 -2.34
N LYS A 5 12.08 14.78 -1.66
CA LYS A 5 12.86 13.57 -1.93
C LYS A 5 12.54 13.17 -3.37
N GLU A 6 13.54 12.77 -4.15
CA GLU A 6 13.28 12.22 -5.49
C GLU A 6 12.23 11.10 -5.39
N PRO A 7 11.23 11.06 -6.28
CA PRO A 7 10.14 10.11 -6.16
C PRO A 7 10.68 8.68 -6.29
N ALA A 8 10.58 7.92 -5.20
CA ALA A 8 11.10 6.56 -5.12
C ALA A 8 10.39 5.62 -6.12
N GLU A 9 9.25 6.05 -6.66
CA GLU A 9 8.48 5.38 -7.70
C GLU A 9 9.29 5.09 -8.97
N LYS A 10 10.33 5.89 -9.29
CA LYS A 10 11.20 5.62 -10.44
C LYS A 10 11.96 4.29 -10.33
N PHE A 11 12.11 3.75 -9.12
CA PHE A 11 12.77 2.49 -8.86
C PHE A 11 11.81 1.29 -8.85
N LEU A 12 10.50 1.52 -8.97
CA LEU A 12 9.54 0.44 -9.14
C LEU A 12 9.68 -0.17 -10.53
N THR A 13 9.84 -1.48 -10.56
CA THR A 13 9.87 -2.33 -11.75
C THR A 13 8.54 -3.01 -12.02
N ILE A 14 7.69 -3.18 -11.00
CA ILE A 14 6.36 -3.77 -11.07
C ILE A 14 5.31 -2.66 -10.91
N LYS A 15 4.33 -2.63 -11.80
CA LYS A 15 3.17 -1.73 -11.69
C LYS A 15 2.12 -2.34 -10.76
N PRO A 16 1.40 -1.52 -9.97
CA PRO A 16 0.30 -2.02 -9.17
C PRO A 16 -0.80 -2.58 -10.10
N ALA A 17 -1.32 -3.75 -9.75
CA ALA A 17 -2.49 -4.35 -10.39
C ALA A 17 -3.76 -3.55 -10.08
N GLN A 18 -3.81 -2.91 -8.92
CA GLN A 18 -4.90 -2.01 -8.52
C GLN A 18 -4.38 -0.88 -7.64
N LYS A 19 -4.94 0.31 -7.82
CA LYS A 19 -4.74 1.47 -6.95
C LYS A 19 -6.05 1.81 -6.26
N PHE A 20 -5.94 2.26 -5.01
CA PHE A 20 -7.06 2.64 -4.16
C PHE A 20 -6.95 4.11 -3.77
N ASN A 21 -8.09 4.78 -3.68
CA ASN A 21 -8.16 6.17 -3.26
C ASN A 21 -9.21 6.36 -2.15
N ILE A 22 -9.06 7.46 -1.42
CA ILE A 22 -9.89 7.72 -0.25
C ILE A 22 -11.37 7.93 -0.61
N GLN A 23 -11.68 8.48 -1.79
CA GLN A 23 -13.05 8.81 -2.18
C GLN A 23 -13.88 7.55 -2.50
N ASN A 24 -13.29 6.58 -3.19
CA ASN A 24 -14.01 5.40 -3.68
C ASN A 24 -13.86 4.20 -2.74
N ASP A 25 -12.67 4.03 -2.16
CA ASP A 25 -12.30 2.81 -1.44
C ASP A 25 -12.22 3.04 0.07
N GLY A 26 -12.16 4.32 0.51
CA GLY A 26 -12.04 4.68 1.91
C GLY A 26 -10.66 4.42 2.51
N PHE A 27 -9.65 4.13 1.68
CA PHE A 27 -8.23 4.06 2.03
C PHE A 27 -7.36 4.38 0.79
N ILE A 28 -6.08 4.68 0.99
CA ILE A 28 -5.11 4.87 -0.10
C ILE A 28 -4.17 3.67 -0.15
N GLY A 29 -3.98 3.09 -1.33
CA GLY A 29 -3.09 1.96 -1.47
C GLY A 29 -2.78 1.52 -2.90
N CYS A 30 -1.83 0.60 -3.01
CA CYS A 30 -1.38 -0.03 -4.25
C CYS A 30 -1.26 -1.54 -4.02
N LEU A 31 -2.10 -2.33 -4.69
CA LEU A 31 -2.01 -3.79 -4.68
C LEU A 31 -1.08 -4.25 -5.81
N TYR A 32 -0.10 -5.05 -5.45
CA TYR A 32 0.85 -5.67 -6.36
C TYR A 32 0.66 -7.18 -6.34
N LYS A 33 0.64 -7.79 -7.52
CA LYS A 33 0.53 -9.24 -7.67
C LYS A 33 1.81 -9.80 -8.31
N PRO A 34 2.30 -10.95 -7.82
CA PRO A 34 3.45 -11.60 -8.43
C PRO A 34 3.07 -12.17 -9.80
N GLN A 35 4.07 -12.35 -10.67
CA GLN A 35 3.88 -13.10 -11.91
C GLN A 35 3.57 -14.57 -11.62
N ASP A 36 4.34 -15.17 -10.71
CA ASP A 36 4.12 -16.52 -10.19
C ASP A 36 3.78 -16.46 -8.70
N ASN A 37 2.53 -16.80 -8.34
CA ASN A 37 2.04 -16.69 -6.97
C ASN A 37 2.32 -17.96 -6.17
N SER A 38 3.39 -17.95 -5.38
CA SER A 38 3.75 -19.06 -4.47
C SER A 38 2.85 -19.15 -3.24
N PHE A 39 2.02 -18.14 -2.99
CA PHE A 39 1.17 -18.02 -1.80
C PHE A 39 -0.27 -17.69 -2.22
N GLU A 40 -0.90 -18.62 -2.95
CA GLU A 40 -2.27 -18.45 -3.44
C GLU A 40 -3.24 -18.09 -2.31
N GLY A 41 -4.10 -17.11 -2.56
CA GLY A 41 -5.05 -16.56 -1.58
C GLY A 41 -4.43 -15.71 -0.48
N LYS A 42 -3.11 -15.68 -0.27
CA LYS A 42 -2.50 -14.90 0.81
C LYS A 42 -2.08 -13.51 0.34
N VAL A 43 -2.19 -12.55 1.25
CA VAL A 43 -1.76 -11.16 1.02
C VAL A 43 -1.09 -10.59 2.28
N ILE A 44 -0.09 -9.74 2.09
CA ILE A 44 0.46 -8.90 3.15
C ILE A 44 0.03 -7.45 2.96
N ILE A 45 -0.54 -6.84 4.01
CA ILE A 45 -0.76 -5.39 4.06
C ILE A 45 0.50 -4.76 4.65
N MET A 46 1.07 -3.79 3.94
CA MET A 46 2.29 -3.10 4.32
C MET A 46 2.04 -1.62 4.50
N SER A 47 2.47 -1.08 5.64
CA SER A 47 2.45 0.34 5.94
C SER A 47 3.85 0.82 6.26
N GLY A 48 4.19 2.03 5.83
CA GLY A 48 5.47 2.67 6.14
C GLY A 48 5.58 3.08 7.60
N GLY A 49 6.70 3.73 7.95
CA GLY A 49 6.91 4.28 9.28
C GLY A 49 6.43 5.74 9.42
N SER A 50 6.89 6.38 10.50
CA SER A 50 6.60 7.77 10.84
C SER A 50 7.22 8.82 9.90
N ASP A 51 7.83 8.41 8.79
CA ASP A 51 8.33 9.31 7.74
C ASP A 51 7.26 9.68 6.69
N GLY A 52 6.19 8.87 6.58
CA GLY A 52 5.02 9.16 5.73
C GLY A 52 5.32 9.06 4.24
N TYR A 53 6.43 8.43 3.87
CA TYR A 53 6.86 8.33 2.50
C TYR A 53 6.27 7.10 1.81
N PHE A 54 5.08 7.27 1.25
CA PHE A 54 4.32 6.17 0.65
C PHE A 54 5.08 5.44 -0.47
N SER A 55 5.83 6.16 -1.31
CA SER A 55 6.61 5.55 -2.39
C SER A 55 7.65 4.53 -1.88
N LEU A 56 8.20 4.72 -0.66
CA LEU A 56 9.09 3.74 -0.04
C LEU A 56 8.33 2.47 0.37
N THR A 57 7.09 2.62 0.87
CA THR A 57 6.23 1.47 1.21
C THR A 57 5.94 0.62 -0.04
N CYS A 58 5.68 1.26 -1.18
CA CYS A 58 5.53 0.58 -2.46
C CYS A 58 6.79 -0.18 -2.90
N LEU A 59 7.99 0.40 -2.71
CA LEU A 59 9.25 -0.28 -3.03
C LEU A 59 9.48 -1.53 -2.18
N ILE A 60 9.10 -1.48 -0.90
CA ILE A 60 9.21 -2.64 -0.01
C ILE A 60 8.17 -3.70 -0.40
N ALA A 61 6.93 -3.32 -0.70
CA ALA A 61 5.89 -4.24 -1.17
C ALA A 61 6.33 -4.99 -2.43
N GLU A 62 7.00 -4.32 -3.37
CA GLU A 62 7.57 -4.96 -4.55
C GLU A 62 8.56 -6.09 -4.21
N GLN A 63 9.32 -5.98 -3.12
CA GLN A 63 10.26 -7.04 -2.72
C GLN A 63 9.56 -8.33 -2.30
N PHE A 64 8.38 -8.25 -1.69
CA PHE A 64 7.56 -9.42 -1.37
C PHE A 64 6.92 -10.01 -2.63
N VAL A 65 6.49 -9.15 -3.55
CA VAL A 65 5.93 -9.54 -4.84
C VAL A 65 6.95 -10.28 -5.69
N LYS A 66 8.20 -9.82 -5.72
CA LYS A 66 9.32 -10.52 -6.38
C LYS A 66 9.61 -11.91 -5.79
N ARG A 67 9.09 -12.21 -4.59
CA ARG A 67 9.22 -13.50 -3.90
C ARG A 67 7.94 -14.34 -3.96
N GLY A 68 6.97 -13.94 -4.79
CA GLY A 68 5.75 -14.69 -5.03
C GLY A 68 4.61 -14.40 -4.07
N LEU A 69 4.70 -13.37 -3.20
CA LEU A 69 3.63 -12.99 -2.28
C LEU A 69 2.90 -11.73 -2.75
N THR A 70 1.58 -11.78 -2.86
CA THR A 70 0.75 -10.58 -3.13
C THR A 70 0.92 -9.57 -1.99
N ALA A 71 1.15 -8.30 -2.31
CA ALA A 71 1.36 -7.25 -1.31
C ALA A 71 0.50 -6.02 -1.59
N LEU A 72 -0.16 -5.49 -0.55
CA LEU A 72 -0.88 -4.23 -0.56
C LEU A 72 -0.08 -3.18 0.21
N ALA A 73 0.53 -2.22 -0.50
CA ALA A 73 1.08 -1.03 0.13
C ALA A 73 -0.06 -0.09 0.51
N LEU A 74 -0.14 0.33 1.77
CA LEU A 74 -1.18 1.19 2.32
C LEU A 74 -0.58 2.48 2.86
N ALA A 75 -1.16 3.62 2.47
CA ALA A 75 -0.85 4.91 3.07
C ALA A 75 -1.90 5.24 4.14
N TYR A 76 -1.43 5.74 5.28
CA TYR A 76 -2.29 6.07 6.42
C TYR A 76 -2.11 7.52 6.90
N TRP A 77 -1.10 8.25 6.39
CA TRP A 77 -0.93 9.68 6.62
C TRP A 77 -0.03 10.32 5.54
N ASN A 78 0.06 11.66 5.52
CA ASN A 78 0.88 12.47 4.62
C ASN A 78 0.62 12.22 3.12
N GLN A 79 -0.62 11.86 2.78
CA GLN A 79 -1.08 11.74 1.38
C GLN A 79 -2.34 12.58 1.18
N PRO A 80 -2.66 12.98 -0.07
CA PRO A 80 -3.85 13.77 -0.35
C PRO A 80 -5.14 13.09 0.12
N GLY A 81 -5.93 13.78 0.94
CA GLY A 81 -7.24 13.31 1.41
C GLY A 81 -7.22 12.43 2.67
N ILE A 82 -6.06 12.20 3.27
CA ILE A 82 -5.89 11.55 4.58
C ILE A 82 -5.12 12.49 5.53
N PRO A 83 -4.97 12.19 6.84
CA PRO A 83 -4.31 13.08 7.80
C PRO A 83 -2.94 13.56 7.35
N ASP A 84 -2.65 14.84 7.57
CA ASP A 84 -1.38 15.50 7.25
C ASP A 84 -0.35 15.44 8.40
N ALA A 85 -0.82 15.12 9.62
CA ALA A 85 0.00 14.85 10.79
C ALA A 85 -0.03 13.37 11.19
N PHE A 86 1.08 12.86 11.73
CA PHE A 86 1.17 11.52 12.30
C PHE A 86 0.57 11.47 13.71
N GLU A 87 -0.72 11.79 13.83
CA GLU A 87 -1.49 11.80 15.08
C GLU A 87 -2.92 11.32 14.79
N LYS A 88 -3.50 10.54 15.71
CA LYS A 88 -4.91 10.08 15.65
C LYS A 88 -5.27 9.46 14.30
N ILE A 89 -4.37 8.64 13.78
CA ILE A 89 -4.55 7.95 12.51
C ILE A 89 -5.77 7.01 12.61
N PRO A 90 -6.77 7.14 11.72
CA PRO A 90 -7.91 6.24 11.65
C PRO A 90 -7.48 4.79 11.39
N VAL A 91 -7.96 3.86 12.21
CA VAL A 91 -7.72 2.42 12.04
C VAL A 91 -8.54 1.83 10.89
N GLU A 92 -9.62 2.51 10.52
CA GLU A 92 -10.58 2.15 9.48
C GLU A 92 -9.92 2.03 8.10
N TYR A 93 -8.77 2.68 7.86
CA TYR A 93 -8.01 2.50 6.62
C TYR A 93 -7.56 1.05 6.44
N VAL A 94 -7.02 0.45 7.50
CA VAL A 94 -6.56 -0.95 7.48
C VAL A 94 -7.77 -1.89 7.47
N GLU A 95 -8.83 -1.58 8.21
CA GLU A 95 -10.07 -2.35 8.20
C GLU A 95 -10.68 -2.42 6.80
N ARG A 96 -10.85 -1.28 6.11
CA ARG A 96 -11.42 -1.22 4.76
C ARG A 96 -10.55 -1.95 3.75
N ALA A 97 -9.23 -1.84 3.87
CA ALA A 97 -8.30 -2.61 3.05
C ALA A 97 -8.48 -4.12 3.27
N ALA A 98 -8.56 -4.57 4.52
CA ALA A 98 -8.78 -5.97 4.86
C ALA A 98 -10.14 -6.50 4.37
N LEU A 99 -11.21 -5.70 4.51
CA LEU A 99 -12.55 -6.05 3.99
C LEU A 99 -12.55 -6.14 2.47
N TRP A 100 -11.89 -5.21 1.78
CA TRP A 100 -11.74 -5.27 0.34
C TRP A 100 -11.03 -6.56 -0.08
N LEU A 101 -9.91 -6.88 0.56
CA LEU A 101 -9.13 -8.09 0.30
C LEU A 101 -9.97 -9.37 0.53
N LYS A 102 -10.68 -9.44 1.66
CA LYS A 102 -11.57 -10.56 1.98
C LYS A 102 -12.66 -10.75 0.92
N ASN A 103 -13.27 -9.67 0.45
CA ASN A 103 -14.30 -9.70 -0.60
C ASN A 103 -13.75 -10.10 -1.98
N HIS A 104 -12.43 -10.13 -2.14
CA HIS A 104 -11.73 -10.54 -3.37
C HIS A 104 -10.97 -11.87 -3.19
N ASN A 105 -11.41 -12.72 -2.25
CA ASN A 105 -10.89 -14.06 -1.98
C ASN A 105 -9.43 -14.09 -1.50
N TYR A 106 -8.97 -13.02 -0.84
CA TYR A 106 -7.74 -13.05 -0.07
C TYR A 106 -8.03 -13.43 1.39
N ILE A 107 -7.12 -14.19 2.01
CA ILE A 107 -7.14 -14.64 3.41
C ILE A 107 -6.03 -13.94 4.18
#